data_AF-A0A915NFM0-F1
#
_entry.id   AF-A0A915NFM0-F1
#
_cell.length_a   1.000
_cell.length_b   1.000
_cell.length_c   1.000
_cell.angle_alpha   90.00
_cell.angle_beta   90.00
_cell.angle_gamma   90.00
#
_symmetry.space_group_name_H-M   'P 1'
#
loop_
_entity.id
_entity.type
_entity.pdbx_description
1 polymer ?
#
loop_
_entity_poly.entity_id
_entity_poly.type
_entity_poly.pdbx_seq_one_letter_code
_entity_poly.pdbx_strand_id
1 'polypeptide(L)'
;MICSNNSRWGNEKIKEENEKEEKNKKETILSVNKNLFSPFLKSFFVRSSDAMQVKKLKLNVLTCLVDESNVQLVIRELQAYMQMTDLAEEAVEAIGRCALAVPSAASETCLATLVKIISDPNAREEIVCVAVVVLKRLLHSEAPLNLLKKVSRLMENVKAPLTRACILWLIGMHINKVPNIAPDLLRKVAKTFADEADCVKLQALNLA
;
A
#
# COMPACT_ATOMS: atom_id res chain seq x y z
N MET A 1 1.41 -19.67 39.32
CA MET A 1 0.30 -18.75 39.02
C MET A 1 0.30 -18.53 37.52
N ILE A 2 -0.79 -18.92 36.88
CA ILE A 2 -0.95 -19.11 35.44
C ILE A 2 -1.15 -17.73 34.78
N CYS A 3 -0.47 -17.45 33.65
CA CYS A 3 -0.97 -16.67 32.50
C CYS A 3 0.19 -16.31 31.55
N SER A 4 0.71 -17.29 30.83
CA SER A 4 1.52 -17.07 29.62
C SER A 4 1.04 -18.06 28.59
N ASN A 5 -0.09 -17.76 27.91
CA ASN A 5 -0.52 -18.52 26.73
C ASN A 5 -1.62 -17.87 25.87
N ASN A 6 -2.14 -16.67 26.19
CA ASN A 6 -3.29 -16.13 25.46
C ASN A 6 -2.94 -15.36 24.15
N SER A 7 -1.67 -15.08 23.86
CA SER A 7 -1.25 -14.34 22.65
C SER A 7 -0.80 -15.23 21.49
N ARG A 8 -0.44 -16.50 21.75
CA ARG A 8 0.03 -17.44 20.72
C ARG A 8 -1.14 -18.06 19.94
N TRP A 9 -2.21 -18.41 20.65
CA TRP A 9 -3.44 -18.98 20.10
C TRP A 9 -4.22 -17.99 19.22
N GLY A 10 -4.20 -16.70 19.55
CA GLY A 10 -4.80 -15.65 18.71
C GLY A 10 -4.07 -15.47 17.38
N ASN A 11 -2.74 -15.50 17.38
CA ASN A 11 -1.92 -15.35 16.18
C ASN A 11 -1.96 -16.60 15.27
N GLU A 12 -2.06 -17.80 15.85
CA GLU A 12 -2.24 -19.05 15.09
C GLU A 12 -3.64 -19.14 14.48
N LYS A 13 -4.71 -18.73 15.19
CA LYS A 13 -6.06 -18.64 14.61
C LYS A 13 -6.14 -17.60 13.50
N ILE A 14 -5.54 -16.42 13.67
CA ILE A 14 -5.48 -15.39 12.63
C ILE A 14 -4.66 -15.87 11.44
N LYS A 15 -3.58 -16.63 11.64
CA LYS A 15 -2.85 -17.30 10.56
C LYS A 15 -3.70 -18.35 9.84
N GLU A 16 -4.42 -19.19 10.56
CA GLU A 16 -5.29 -20.23 9.97
C GLU A 16 -6.49 -19.64 9.24
N GLU A 17 -7.09 -18.55 9.75
CA GLU A 17 -8.17 -17.82 9.07
C GLU A 17 -7.65 -17.12 7.81
N ASN A 18 -6.48 -16.47 7.88
CA ASN A 18 -5.82 -15.88 6.72
C ASN A 18 -5.41 -16.95 5.68
N GLU A 19 -4.88 -18.10 6.10
CA GLU A 19 -4.52 -19.21 5.20
C GLU A 19 -5.76 -19.88 4.58
N LYS A 20 -6.89 -19.96 5.30
CA LYS A 20 -8.17 -20.43 4.76
C LYS A 20 -8.78 -19.43 3.77
N GLU A 21 -8.72 -18.14 4.06
CA GLU A 21 -9.20 -17.08 3.17
C GLU A 21 -8.33 -16.98 1.90
N GLU A 22 -7.02 -17.21 2.04
CA GLU A 22 -6.06 -17.25 0.94
C GLU A 22 -6.16 -18.54 0.11
N LYS A 23 -6.54 -19.67 0.72
CA LYS A 23 -6.95 -20.90 -0.01
C LYS A 23 -8.25 -20.69 -0.79
N ASN A 24 -9.28 -20.09 -0.20
CA ASN A 24 -10.54 -19.82 -0.90
C ASN A 24 -10.38 -18.90 -2.12
N LYS A 25 -9.43 -17.94 -2.08
CA LYS A 25 -9.08 -17.11 -3.26
C LYS A 25 -8.52 -17.92 -4.44
N LYS A 26 -7.91 -19.09 -4.20
CA LYS A 26 -7.33 -19.94 -5.26
C LYS A 26 -8.36 -20.83 -5.97
N GLU A 27 -9.58 -20.96 -5.44
CA GLU A 27 -10.61 -21.90 -5.95
C GLU A 27 -11.73 -21.25 -6.79
N THR A 28 -11.56 -20.01 -7.25
CA THR A 28 -12.55 -19.38 -8.15
C THR A 28 -12.29 -19.78 -9.60
N ILE A 29 -13.33 -19.95 -10.43
CA ILE A 29 -13.19 -20.22 -11.89
C ILE A 29 -12.28 -19.19 -12.57
N LEU A 30 -12.32 -17.94 -12.11
CA LEU A 30 -11.44 -16.87 -12.59
C LEU A 30 -9.95 -17.14 -12.32
N SER A 31 -9.63 -17.76 -11.18
CA SER A 31 -8.27 -18.15 -10.81
C SER A 31 -7.75 -19.31 -11.67
N VAL A 32 -8.66 -20.14 -12.20
CA VAL A 32 -8.36 -21.29 -13.06
C VAL A 32 -8.28 -20.91 -14.54
N ASN A 33 -9.13 -20.00 -15.01
CA ASN A 33 -9.16 -19.54 -16.41
C ASN A 33 -9.46 -18.03 -16.51
N LYS A 34 -8.40 -17.21 -16.45
CA LYS A 34 -8.52 -15.75 -16.55
C LYS A 34 -9.11 -15.27 -17.88
N ASN A 35 -8.80 -15.97 -18.97
CA ASN A 35 -9.18 -15.56 -20.33
C ASN A 35 -10.69 -15.59 -20.57
N LEU A 36 -11.44 -16.37 -19.76
CA LEU A 36 -12.89 -16.48 -19.88
C LEU A 36 -13.60 -15.13 -19.71
N PHE A 37 -13.08 -14.28 -18.82
CA PHE A 37 -13.72 -13.01 -18.47
C PHE A 37 -12.99 -11.78 -19.03
N SER A 38 -11.80 -11.93 -19.63
CA SER A 38 -11.03 -10.82 -20.21
C SER A 38 -11.83 -9.96 -21.21
N PRO A 39 -12.66 -10.53 -22.13
CA PRO A 39 -13.47 -9.73 -23.05
C PRO A 39 -14.51 -8.83 -22.35
N PHE A 40 -14.87 -9.15 -21.11
CA PHE A 40 -15.92 -8.49 -20.34
C PHE A 40 -15.37 -7.52 -19.27
N LEU A 41 -14.08 -7.17 -19.32
CA LEU A 41 -13.41 -6.32 -18.31
C LEU A 41 -14.25 -5.10 -17.89
N LYS A 42 -14.76 -4.33 -18.87
CA LYS A 42 -15.53 -3.10 -18.62
C LYS A 42 -16.88 -3.35 -17.93
N SER A 43 -17.45 -4.56 -18.06
CA SER A 43 -18.69 -4.93 -17.38
C SER A 43 -18.50 -5.05 -15.87
N PHE A 44 -17.25 -5.22 -15.41
CA PHE A 44 -16.90 -5.25 -14.00
C PHE A 44 -16.57 -3.87 -13.42
N PHE A 45 -16.70 -2.78 -14.17
CA PHE A 45 -16.56 -1.44 -13.59
C PHE A 45 -17.66 -1.18 -12.55
N VAL A 46 -17.22 -0.60 -11.44
CA VAL A 46 -18.05 -0.30 -10.28
C VAL A 46 -18.88 0.95 -10.55
N ARG A 47 -20.16 0.87 -10.21
CA ARG A 47 -21.09 2.02 -10.24
C ARG A 47 -21.35 2.49 -8.82
N SER A 48 -21.62 3.78 -8.65
CA SER A 48 -21.97 4.35 -7.34
C SER A 48 -23.22 3.70 -6.73
N SER A 49 -24.17 3.28 -7.58
CA SER A 49 -25.41 2.61 -7.20
C SER A 49 -25.28 1.12 -6.88
N ASP A 50 -24.12 0.49 -7.13
CA ASP A 50 -23.92 -0.92 -6.79
C ASP A 50 -23.97 -1.11 -5.26
N ALA A 51 -24.52 -2.23 -4.79
CA ALA A 51 -24.43 -2.60 -3.38
C ALA A 51 -22.97 -2.84 -2.98
N MET A 52 -22.62 -2.58 -1.71
CA MET A 52 -21.22 -2.62 -1.25
C MET A 52 -20.51 -3.95 -1.54
N GLN A 53 -21.20 -5.09 -1.33
CA GLN A 53 -20.66 -6.42 -1.62
C GLN A 53 -20.37 -6.60 -3.12
N VAL A 54 -21.23 -6.05 -3.99
CA VAL A 54 -21.03 -6.06 -5.45
C VAL A 54 -19.84 -5.21 -5.84
N LYS A 55 -19.66 -4.02 -5.23
CA LYS A 55 -18.48 -3.17 -5.44
C LYS A 55 -17.18 -3.92 -5.13
N LYS A 56 -17.10 -4.55 -3.94
CA LYS A 56 -15.92 -5.34 -3.53
C LYS A 56 -15.65 -6.51 -4.46
N LEU A 57 -16.69 -7.23 -4.89
CA LEU A 57 -16.54 -8.37 -5.79
C LEU A 57 -16.04 -7.94 -7.18
N LYS A 58 -16.64 -6.90 -7.75
CA LYS A 58 -16.21 -6.30 -9.03
C LYS A 58 -14.76 -5.84 -8.97
N LEU A 59 -14.39 -5.14 -7.91
CA LEU A 59 -13.02 -4.70 -7.67
C LEU A 59 -12.04 -5.89 -7.64
N ASN A 60 -12.39 -6.97 -6.93
CA ASN A 60 -11.58 -8.19 -6.90
C ASN A 60 -11.42 -8.80 -8.31
N VAL A 61 -12.51 -8.91 -9.08
CA VAL A 61 -12.45 -9.43 -10.45
C VAL A 61 -11.55 -8.58 -11.33
N LEU A 62 -11.67 -7.25 -11.28
CA LEU A 62 -10.82 -6.32 -12.04
C LEU A 62 -9.34 -6.53 -11.75
N THR A 63 -8.96 -6.66 -10.47
CA THR A 63 -7.56 -6.92 -10.09
C THR A 63 -7.04 -8.29 -10.55
N CYS A 64 -7.91 -9.28 -10.70
CA CYS A 64 -7.55 -10.62 -11.16
C CYS A 64 -7.37 -10.70 -12.69
N LEU A 65 -8.12 -9.88 -13.43
CA LEU A 65 -8.10 -9.76 -14.89
C LEU A 65 -7.02 -8.82 -15.43
N VAL A 66 -6.27 -8.16 -14.54
CA VAL A 66 -5.24 -7.21 -14.96
C VAL A 66 -4.10 -7.91 -15.69
N ASP A 67 -3.67 -7.32 -16.80
CA ASP A 67 -2.52 -7.72 -17.61
C ASP A 67 -1.84 -6.49 -18.25
N GLU A 68 -0.73 -6.70 -18.97
CA GLU A 68 0.03 -5.62 -19.61
C GLU A 68 -0.80 -4.78 -20.60
N SER A 69 -1.82 -5.37 -21.23
CA SER A 69 -2.65 -4.69 -22.24
C SER A 69 -3.66 -3.73 -21.62
N ASN A 70 -4.11 -4.00 -20.38
CA ASN A 70 -5.23 -3.30 -19.77
C ASN A 70 -4.90 -2.54 -18.47
N VAL A 71 -3.72 -2.76 -17.89
CA VAL A 71 -3.41 -2.26 -16.53
C VAL A 71 -3.51 -0.75 -16.37
N GLN A 72 -3.17 0.04 -17.40
CA GLN A 72 -3.30 1.50 -17.34
C GLN A 72 -4.76 1.95 -17.27
N LEU A 73 -5.65 1.27 -17.99
CA LEU A 73 -7.09 1.54 -17.94
C LEU A 73 -7.63 1.20 -16.54
N VAL A 74 -7.27 0.03 -16.02
CA VAL A 74 -7.72 -0.40 -14.69
C VAL A 74 -7.22 0.54 -13.61
N ILE A 75 -5.94 0.92 -13.60
CA ILE A 75 -5.40 1.87 -12.60
C ILE A 75 -6.14 3.21 -12.62
N ARG A 76 -6.44 3.77 -13.81
CA ARG A 76 -7.20 5.02 -13.92
C ARG A 76 -8.59 4.90 -13.30
N GLU A 77 -9.25 3.77 -13.56
CA GLU A 77 -10.56 3.48 -13.01
C GLU A 77 -10.50 3.35 -11.47
N LEU A 78 -9.51 2.63 -10.94
CA LEU A 78 -9.28 2.53 -9.50
C LEU A 78 -8.97 3.89 -8.85
N GLN A 79 -8.25 4.78 -9.53
CA GLN A 79 -8.02 6.14 -9.04
C GLN A 79 -9.32 6.95 -8.92
N ALA A 80 -10.31 6.70 -9.80
CA ALA A 80 -11.62 7.31 -9.65
C ALA A 80 -12.36 6.75 -8.42
N TYR A 81 -12.22 5.46 -8.13
CA TYR A 81 -12.84 4.82 -6.96
C TYR A 81 -12.28 5.32 -5.63
N MET A 82 -11.06 5.85 -5.62
CA MET A 82 -10.50 6.52 -4.42
C MET A 82 -11.29 7.76 -3.98
N GLN A 83 -12.14 8.33 -4.85
CA GLN A 83 -13.04 9.43 -4.51
C GLN A 83 -14.36 8.95 -3.90
N MET A 84 -14.63 7.64 -3.93
CA MET A 84 -15.82 7.06 -3.32
C MET A 84 -15.58 6.81 -1.83
N THR A 85 -16.42 7.37 -0.97
CA THR A 85 -16.26 7.26 0.49
C THR A 85 -16.23 5.81 0.99
N ASP A 86 -17.01 4.93 0.35
CA ASP A 86 -17.18 3.54 0.78
C ASP A 86 -16.16 2.56 0.18
N LEU A 87 -15.42 2.94 -0.86
CA LEU A 87 -14.52 2.02 -1.59
C LEU A 87 -13.07 2.50 -1.68
N ALA A 88 -12.75 3.68 -1.14
CA ALA A 88 -11.46 4.31 -1.37
C ALA A 88 -10.28 3.51 -0.81
N GLU A 89 -10.41 2.87 0.36
CA GLU A 89 -9.36 2.07 0.98
C GLU A 89 -9.08 0.81 0.15
N GLU A 90 -10.13 0.10 -0.24
CA GLU A 90 -10.01 -1.08 -1.10
C GLU A 90 -9.45 -0.73 -2.49
N ALA A 91 -9.78 0.45 -3.02
CA ALA A 91 -9.22 0.92 -4.29
C ALA A 91 -7.70 1.14 -4.22
N VAL A 92 -7.19 1.73 -3.13
CA VAL A 92 -5.74 1.90 -2.91
C VAL A 92 -5.04 0.55 -2.79
N GLU A 93 -5.62 -0.40 -2.05
CA GLU A 93 -5.10 -1.77 -1.93
C GLU A 93 -5.09 -2.49 -3.30
N ALA A 94 -6.16 -2.33 -4.09
CA ALA A 94 -6.28 -2.87 -5.43
C ALA A 94 -5.21 -2.31 -6.39
N ILE A 95 -4.90 -1.01 -6.32
CA ILE A 95 -3.82 -0.39 -7.10
C ILE A 95 -2.47 -1.06 -6.77
N GLY A 96 -2.22 -1.32 -5.48
CA GLY A 96 -1.05 -2.07 -5.02
C GLY A 96 -0.97 -3.47 -5.61
N ARG A 97 -2.09 -4.20 -5.62
CA ARG A 97 -2.18 -5.55 -6.20
C ARG A 97 -1.94 -5.53 -7.72
N CYS A 98 -2.45 -4.53 -8.44
CA CYS A 98 -2.16 -4.36 -9.86
C CYS A 98 -0.66 -4.14 -10.13
N ALA A 99 0.02 -3.37 -9.28
CA ALA A 99 1.47 -3.15 -9.39
C ALA A 99 2.29 -4.44 -9.20
N LEU A 100 1.85 -5.32 -8.29
CA LEU A 100 2.48 -6.64 -8.11
C LEU A 100 2.15 -7.60 -9.27
N ALA A 101 0.95 -7.51 -9.83
CA ALA A 101 0.52 -8.36 -10.95
C ALA A 101 1.23 -8.00 -12.26
N VAL A 102 1.53 -6.71 -12.50
CA VAL A 102 2.18 -6.23 -13.73
C VAL A 102 3.33 -5.26 -13.39
N PRO A 103 4.49 -5.77 -12.93
CA PRO A 103 5.56 -4.93 -12.37
C PRO A 103 6.15 -3.89 -13.33
N SER A 104 6.18 -4.18 -14.63
CA SER A 104 6.80 -3.33 -15.66
C SER A 104 6.00 -2.05 -15.93
N ALA A 105 4.70 -2.18 -16.25
CA ALA A 105 3.86 -1.06 -16.67
C ALA A 105 3.13 -0.37 -15.50
N ALA A 106 2.76 -1.10 -14.46
CA ALA A 106 1.89 -0.60 -13.40
C ALA A 106 2.64 0.08 -12.25
N SER A 107 3.90 -0.31 -12.03
CA SER A 107 4.67 0.08 -10.84
C SER A 107 4.88 1.59 -10.76
N GLU A 108 5.28 2.27 -11.85
CA GLU A 108 5.53 3.71 -11.81
C GLU A 108 4.26 4.53 -11.52
N THR A 109 3.16 4.27 -12.24
CA THR A 109 1.88 4.96 -12.02
C THR A 109 1.32 4.69 -10.62
N CYS A 110 1.44 3.45 -10.14
CA CYS A 110 1.04 3.06 -8.80
C CYS A 110 1.84 3.82 -7.74
N LEU A 111 3.17 3.79 -7.81
CA LEU A 111 4.06 4.49 -6.88
C LEU A 111 3.81 6.00 -6.89
N ALA A 112 3.62 6.60 -8.07
CA ALA A 112 3.27 8.01 -8.18
C ALA A 112 1.94 8.34 -7.48
N THR A 113 0.94 7.48 -7.61
CA THR A 113 -0.37 7.61 -6.95
C THR A 113 -0.22 7.51 -5.43
N LEU A 114 0.47 6.48 -4.94
CA LEU A 114 0.69 6.27 -3.50
C LEU A 114 1.45 7.42 -2.87
N VAL A 115 2.53 7.90 -3.51
CA VAL A 115 3.27 9.06 -3.02
C VAL A 115 2.39 10.31 -3.00
N LYS A 116 1.52 10.51 -4.00
CA LYS A 116 0.58 11.64 -4.01
C LYS A 116 -0.35 11.59 -2.80
N ILE A 117 -0.95 10.43 -2.50
CA ILE A 117 -1.80 10.24 -1.32
C ILE A 117 -1.04 10.60 -0.04
N ILE A 118 0.17 10.04 0.11
CA ILE A 118 0.99 10.17 1.30
C ILE A 118 1.46 11.63 1.51
N SER A 119 1.64 12.38 0.42
CA SER A 119 2.11 13.77 0.44
C SER A 119 0.99 14.79 0.58
N ASP A 120 -0.27 14.37 0.43
CA ASP A 120 -1.42 15.28 0.44
C ASP A 120 -1.81 15.61 1.89
N PRO A 121 -1.70 16.87 2.33
CA PRO A 121 -2.05 17.25 3.69
C PRO A 121 -3.56 17.12 3.98
N ASN A 122 -4.39 17.01 2.94
CA ASN A 122 -5.84 16.88 3.07
C ASN A 122 -6.33 15.43 2.87
N ALA A 123 -5.43 14.48 2.63
CA ALA A 123 -5.82 13.08 2.52
C ALA A 123 -6.34 12.56 3.85
N ARG A 124 -7.40 11.74 3.79
CA ARG A 124 -7.95 11.08 4.98
C ARG A 124 -6.92 10.14 5.59
N GLU A 125 -6.84 10.13 6.92
CA GLU A 125 -5.83 9.37 7.65
C GLU A 125 -5.89 7.86 7.33
N GLU A 126 -7.09 7.29 7.23
CA GLU A 126 -7.26 5.86 6.92
C GLU A 126 -6.68 5.51 5.54
N ILE A 127 -6.85 6.41 4.56
CA ILE A 127 -6.32 6.23 3.21
C ILE A 127 -4.80 6.34 3.18
N VAL A 128 -4.23 7.28 3.95
CA VAL A 128 -2.78 7.40 4.11
C VAL A 128 -2.21 6.13 4.76
N CYS A 129 -2.89 5.56 5.76
CA CYS A 129 -2.49 4.31 6.40
C CYS A 129 -2.38 3.16 5.39
N VAL A 130 -3.44 2.95 4.60
CA VAL A 130 -3.46 1.91 3.56
C VAL A 130 -2.36 2.17 2.52
N ALA A 131 -2.23 3.41 2.05
CA ALA A 131 -1.20 3.76 1.07
C ALA A 131 0.22 3.49 1.58
N VAL A 132 0.51 3.79 2.86
CA VAL A 132 1.78 3.48 3.51
C VAL A 132 2.03 1.97 3.53
N VAL A 133 1.03 1.16 3.91
CA VAL A 133 1.17 -0.31 3.93
C VAL A 133 1.46 -0.85 2.52
N VAL A 134 0.71 -0.40 1.51
CA VAL A 134 0.92 -0.78 0.11
C VAL A 134 2.32 -0.38 -0.35
N LEU A 135 2.75 0.86 -0.08
CA LEU A 135 4.04 1.37 -0.49
C LEU A 135 5.18 0.55 0.13
N LYS A 136 5.08 0.22 1.43
CA LYS A 136 6.05 -0.65 2.11
C LYS A 136 6.15 -2.01 1.44
N ARG A 137 5.01 -2.62 1.10
CA ARG A 137 4.96 -3.92 0.41
C ARG A 137 5.61 -3.87 -0.97
N LEU A 138 5.39 -2.81 -1.74
CA LEU A 138 5.96 -2.66 -3.09
C LEU A 138 7.47 -2.38 -3.09
N LEU A 139 7.96 -1.64 -2.09
CA LEU A 139 9.34 -1.14 -2.04
C LEU A 139 10.23 -1.90 -1.06
N HIS A 140 9.73 -2.98 -0.45
CA HIS A 140 10.46 -3.76 0.54
C HIS A 140 11.80 -4.27 0.00
N SER A 141 11.78 -4.87 -1.20
CA SER A 141 12.99 -5.45 -1.80
C SER A 141 13.86 -4.41 -2.51
N GLU A 142 13.25 -3.48 -3.25
CA GLU A 142 13.96 -2.55 -4.12
C GLU A 142 13.18 -1.24 -4.23
N ALA A 143 13.88 -0.11 -4.06
CA ALA A 143 13.31 1.23 -4.26
C ALA A 143 14.17 2.06 -5.22
N PRO A 144 13.55 2.72 -6.23
CA PRO A 144 14.25 3.62 -7.13
C PRO A 144 14.88 4.83 -6.40
N LEU A 145 16.11 5.20 -6.75
CA LEU A 145 16.84 6.30 -6.10
C LEU A 145 16.12 7.66 -6.21
N ASN A 146 15.50 7.94 -7.36
CA ASN A 146 14.69 9.14 -7.57
C ASN A 146 13.49 9.21 -6.62
N LEU A 147 12.85 8.07 -6.35
CA LEU A 147 11.75 7.96 -5.40
C LEU A 147 12.24 8.23 -3.97
N LEU A 148 13.36 7.60 -3.56
CA LEU A 148 13.97 7.82 -2.25
C LEU A 148 14.32 9.31 -2.02
N LYS A 149 14.88 9.97 -3.03
CA LYS A 149 15.16 11.42 -2.99
C LYS A 149 13.90 12.27 -2.91
N LYS A 150 12.82 11.86 -3.57
CA LYS A 150 11.54 12.58 -3.54
C LYS A 150 10.89 12.48 -2.17
N VAL A 151 10.79 11.27 -1.61
CA VAL A 151 10.14 11.04 -0.31
C VAL A 151 10.92 11.65 0.86
N SER A 152 12.25 11.67 0.80
CA SER A 152 13.06 12.30 1.86
C SER A 152 12.81 13.80 1.99
N ARG A 153 12.55 14.50 0.87
CA ARG A 153 12.19 15.93 0.85
C ARG A 153 10.82 16.20 1.47
N LEU A 154 9.92 15.22 1.47
CA LEU A 154 8.60 15.37 2.09
C LEU A 154 8.67 15.45 3.61
N MET A 155 9.74 14.90 4.23
CA MET A 155 9.87 14.81 5.68
C MET A 155 9.78 16.18 6.40
N GLU A 156 10.16 17.26 5.73
CA GLU A 156 10.11 18.61 6.29
C GLU A 156 8.68 19.16 6.40
N ASN A 157 7.76 18.71 5.54
CA ASN A 157 6.40 19.24 5.45
C ASN A 157 5.35 18.29 6.03
N VAL A 158 5.65 17.00 6.11
CA VAL A 158 4.73 15.97 6.63
C VAL A 158 4.71 16.01 8.16
N LYS A 159 3.52 16.24 8.72
CA LYS A 159 3.25 16.14 10.16
C LYS A 159 2.70 14.80 10.61
N ALA A 160 1.98 14.08 9.73
CA ALA A 160 1.34 12.81 10.05
C ALA A 160 2.37 11.76 10.51
N PRO A 161 2.28 11.22 11.74
CA PRO A 161 3.28 10.31 12.30
C PRO A 161 3.52 9.06 11.46
N LEU A 162 2.45 8.43 10.95
CA LEU A 162 2.56 7.21 10.14
C LEU A 162 3.32 7.44 8.83
N THR A 163 3.10 8.57 8.18
CA THR A 163 3.85 8.96 6.99
C THR A 163 5.31 9.21 7.31
N ARG A 164 5.59 9.96 8.38
CA ARG A 164 6.96 10.24 8.84
C ARG A 164 7.72 8.94 9.12
N ALA A 165 7.11 8.02 9.85
CA ALA A 165 7.67 6.69 10.13
C ALA A 165 7.89 5.89 8.84
N CYS A 166 6.97 5.96 7.87
CA CYS A 166 7.13 5.31 6.57
C CYS A 166 8.34 5.85 5.78
N ILE A 167 8.52 7.17 5.75
CA ILE A 167 9.66 7.81 5.06
C ILE A 167 10.97 7.34 5.70
N LEU A 168 11.06 7.38 7.03
CA LEU A 168 12.25 6.92 7.77
C LEU A 168 12.56 5.45 7.50
N TRP A 169 11.54 4.58 7.58
CA TRP A 169 11.67 3.17 7.26
C TRP A 169 12.20 2.93 5.85
N LEU A 170 11.63 3.64 4.86
CA LEU A 170 11.98 3.46 3.45
C LEU A 170 13.43 3.89 3.18
N ILE A 171 13.88 4.98 3.82
CA ILE A 171 15.27 5.45 3.72
C ILE A 171 16.23 4.50 4.44
N GLY A 172 15.89 4.03 5.64
CA GLY A 172 16.73 3.14 6.42
C GLY A 172 16.93 1.77 5.76
N MET A 173 15.85 1.22 5.18
CA MET A 173 15.91 -0.04 4.44
C MET A 173 16.82 0.03 3.21
N HIS A 174 16.94 1.22 2.59
CA HIS A 174 17.75 1.44 1.39
C HIS A 174 18.96 2.36 1.65
N ILE A 175 19.51 2.36 2.87
CA ILE A 175 20.55 3.30 3.30
C ILE A 175 21.78 3.33 2.38
N ASN A 176 22.17 2.17 1.84
CA ASN A 176 23.30 2.00 0.92
C ASN A 176 23.14 2.81 -0.39
N LYS A 177 21.91 3.11 -0.81
CA LYS A 177 21.63 3.91 -2.01
C LYS A 177 21.66 5.41 -1.75
N VAL A 178 21.56 5.81 -0.48
CA VAL A 178 21.38 7.21 -0.09
C VAL A 178 22.30 7.60 1.09
N PRO A 179 23.63 7.38 0.98
CA PRO A 179 24.57 7.52 2.09
C PRO A 179 24.61 8.93 2.70
N ASN A 180 24.27 9.97 1.93
CA ASN A 180 24.22 11.34 2.42
C ASN A 180 22.84 11.77 2.93
N ILE A 181 21.77 11.08 2.55
CA ILE A 181 20.39 11.46 2.90
C ILE A 181 20.02 10.90 4.27
N ALA A 182 20.37 9.64 4.55
CA ALA A 182 20.07 9.02 5.84
C ALA A 182 20.61 9.80 7.05
N PRO A 183 21.91 10.19 7.11
CA PRO A 183 22.41 10.98 8.24
C PRO A 183 21.80 12.38 8.30
N ASP A 184 21.51 13.02 7.15
CA ASP A 184 20.83 14.32 7.13
C ASP A 184 19.39 14.21 7.67
N LEU A 185 18.68 13.15 7.30
CA LEU A 185 17.32 12.88 7.75
C LEU A 185 17.29 12.60 9.26
N LEU A 186 18.21 11.77 9.74
CA LEU A 186 18.38 11.50 11.16
C LEU A 186 18.68 12.79 11.94
N ARG A 187 19.60 13.62 11.44
CA ARG A 187 19.91 14.93 12.04
C ARG A 187 18.68 15.84 12.14
N LYS A 188 17.79 15.83 11.16
CA LYS A 188 16.55 16.61 11.18
C LYS A 188 15.57 16.07 12.23
N VAL A 189 15.34 14.76 12.27
CA VAL A 189 14.43 14.13 13.24
C VAL A 189 14.96 14.21 14.68
N ALA A 190 16.28 14.13 14.86
CA ALA A 190 16.92 14.22 16.18
C ALA A 190 16.57 15.54 16.91
N LYS A 191 16.36 16.64 16.17
CA LYS A 191 15.99 17.95 16.76
C LYS A 191 14.62 17.93 17.43
N THR A 192 13.69 17.13 16.92
CA THR A 192 12.31 17.04 17.41
C THR A 192 12.01 15.70 18.08
N PHE A 193 13.03 14.84 18.26
CA PHE A 193 12.86 13.44 18.63
C PHE A 193 12.03 13.22 19.90
N ALA A 194 12.18 14.08 20.92
CA ALA A 194 11.41 13.97 22.16
C ALA A 194 9.90 14.11 21.92
N ASP A 195 9.51 14.97 20.97
CA ASP A 195 8.14 15.35 20.65
C ASP A 195 7.50 14.45 19.57
N GLU A 196 8.30 13.62 18.89
CA GLU A 196 7.79 12.69 17.88
C GLU A 196 6.95 11.56 18.51
N ALA A 197 6.02 11.01 17.74
CA ALA A 197 5.28 9.81 18.13
C ALA A 197 6.17 8.56 18.18
N ASP A 198 5.78 7.56 18.95
CA ASP A 198 6.56 6.34 19.17
C ASP A 198 6.91 5.60 17.87
N CYS A 199 5.98 5.55 16.91
CA CYS A 199 6.23 4.92 15.62
C CYS A 199 7.34 5.62 14.82
N VAL A 200 7.47 6.94 14.95
CA VAL A 200 8.53 7.73 14.30
C VAL A 200 9.85 7.53 15.04
N LYS A 201 9.83 7.57 16.38
CA LYS A 201 11.00 7.32 17.24
C LYS A 201 11.64 5.97 16.93
N LEU A 202 10.83 4.91 16.86
CA LEU A 202 11.31 3.56 16.52
C LEU A 202 12.00 3.53 15.15
N GLN A 203 11.45 4.19 14.12
CA GLN A 203 12.07 4.21 12.80
C GLN A 203 13.30 5.11 12.72
N ALA A 204 13.36 6.19 13.50
CA ALA A 204 14.53 7.05 13.59
C ALA A 204 15.71 6.30 14.23
N LEU A 205 15.47 5.48 15.25
CA LEU A 205 16.51 4.66 15.87
C LEU A 205 17.12 3.62 14.90
N ASN A 206 16.36 3.13 13.93
CA ASN A 206 16.88 2.22 12.90
C ASN A 206 17.86 2.92 11.93
N LEU A 207 17.95 4.25 11.94
CA LEU A 207 18.90 5.03 11.14
C LEU A 207 20.20 5.39 11.89
N ALA A 208 20.23 5.18 13.21
CA ALA A 208 21.31 5.59 14.10
C ALA A 208 22.44 4.55 14.22
#